data_AF-A0A4Q5WBE0-F1
#
_entry.id   AF-A0A4Q5WBE0-F1
#
_cell.length_a   1.000
_cell.length_b   1.000
_cell.length_c   1.000
_cell.angle_alpha   90.00
_cell.angle_beta   90.00
_cell.angle_gamma   90.00
#
_symmetry.space_group_name_H-M   'P 1'
#
loop_
_entity.id
_entity.type
_entity.pdbx_description
1 polymer ?
#
loop_
_entity_poly.entity_id
_entity_poly.type
_entity_poly.pdbx_seq_one_letter_code
_entity_poly.pdbx_strand_id
1 'polypeptide(L)'
;MSHYRRKFNEKVLVHRPRLRRFLTKLEKDPPRYLDLVTAEADRETWAQVDCLACSNCCRVMTPTYTPRDLKRISVHLGMTVDAFKEKWLYKDRKGEWMNRSTPCQFLDLRTNMCSIYPIRPADCAGFPHL
;
A
#
# COMPACT_ATOMS: atom_id res chain seq x y z
N MET A 1 -19.72 -11.80 -8.23
CA MET A 1 -19.20 -11.27 -6.94
C MET A 1 -18.85 -12.45 -6.03
N SER A 2 -17.64 -12.47 -5.46
CA SER A 2 -17.22 -13.50 -4.49
C SER A 2 -18.21 -13.59 -3.31
N HIS A 3 -18.50 -14.79 -2.84
CA HIS A 3 -19.32 -15.07 -1.65
C HIS A 3 -18.91 -14.21 -0.45
N TYR A 4 -17.60 -14.07 -0.23
CA TYR A 4 -17.04 -13.23 0.83
C TYR A 4 -17.40 -11.75 0.69
N ARG A 5 -17.39 -11.23 -0.54
CA ARG A 5 -17.75 -9.83 -0.83
C ARG A 5 -19.23 -9.57 -0.57
N ARG A 6 -20.10 -10.55 -0.85
CA ARG A 6 -21.54 -10.44 -0.55
C ARG A 6 -21.79 -10.39 0.97
N LYS A 7 -21.20 -11.33 1.71
CA LYS A 7 -21.30 -11.38 3.18
C LYS A 7 -20.74 -10.13 3.85
N PHE A 8 -19.64 -9.59 3.33
CA PHE A 8 -19.08 -8.32 3.78
C PHE A 8 -20.07 -7.17 3.53
N ASN A 9 -20.62 -7.06 2.32
CA ASN A 9 -21.58 -6.00 1.99
C ASN A 9 -22.83 -6.06 2.87
N GLU A 10 -23.37 -7.25 3.15
CA GLU A 10 -24.50 -7.43 4.07
C GLU A 10 -24.15 -6.94 5.49
N LYS A 11 -22.99 -7.34 6.03
CA LYS A 11 -22.50 -6.84 7.32
C LYS A 11 -22.34 -5.32 7.33
N VAL A 12 -21.78 -4.75 6.27
CA VAL A 12 -21.63 -3.30 6.14
C VAL A 12 -22.99 -2.62 6.19
N LEU A 13 -24.00 -3.09 5.44
CA LEU A 13 -25.33 -2.49 5.46
C LEU A 13 -25.96 -2.51 6.86
N VAL A 14 -25.83 -3.64 7.58
CA VAL A 14 -26.36 -3.79 8.94
C VAL A 14 -25.64 -2.86 9.93
N HIS A 15 -24.31 -2.75 9.85
CA HIS A 15 -23.52 -2.02 10.84
C HIS A 15 -23.25 -0.55 10.50
N ARG A 16 -23.48 -0.13 9.25
CA ARG A 16 -23.23 1.23 8.75
C ARG A 16 -23.85 2.33 9.62
N PRO A 17 -25.12 2.23 10.09
CA PRO A 17 -25.70 3.28 10.92
C PRO A 17 -25.00 3.42 12.28
N ARG A 18 -24.53 2.31 12.86
CA ARG A 18 -23.78 2.30 14.13
C ARG A 18 -22.39 2.88 13.94
N LEU A 19 -21.68 2.47 12.90
CA LEU A 19 -20.36 3.00 12.56
C LEU A 19 -20.42 4.50 12.30
N ARG A 20 -21.40 4.97 11.52
CA ARG A 20 -21.58 6.40 11.25
C ARG A 20 -21.81 7.20 12.52
N ARG A 21 -22.68 6.74 13.43
CA ARG A 21 -22.92 7.39 14.72
C ARG A 21 -21.66 7.47 15.57
N PHE A 22 -20.86 6.41 15.59
CA PHE A 22 -19.57 6.39 16.28
C PHE A 22 -18.60 7.42 15.70
N LEU A 23 -18.38 7.41 14.37
CA LEU A 23 -17.46 8.33 13.70
C LEU A 23 -17.88 9.79 13.88
N THR A 24 -19.17 10.11 13.71
CA THR A 24 -19.68 11.48 13.94
C THR A 24 -19.50 11.93 15.38
N LYS A 25 -19.57 11.04 16.36
CA LYS A 25 -19.28 11.39 17.77
C LYS A 25 -17.78 11.63 17.95
N LEU A 26 -16.94 10.77 17.39
CA LEU A 26 -15.48 10.86 17.48
C LEU A 26 -14.94 12.15 16.85
N GLU A 27 -15.48 12.55 15.70
CA GLU A 27 -15.11 13.79 15.00
C GLU A 27 -15.50 15.04 15.79
N LYS A 28 -16.67 15.02 16.46
CA LYS A 28 -17.18 16.17 17.22
C LYS A 28 -16.51 16.34 18.58
N ASP A 29 -16.17 15.23 19.23
CA ASP A 29 -15.61 15.19 20.58
C ASP A 29 -14.53 14.10 20.64
N PRO A 30 -13.33 14.38 20.07
CA PRO A 30 -12.24 13.41 20.06
C PRO A 30 -11.71 13.21 21.50
N PRO A 31 -11.57 11.96 21.97
CA PRO A 31 -10.97 11.66 23.26
C PRO A 31 -9.56 12.24 23.38
N ARG A 32 -9.16 12.58 24.60
CA ARG A 32 -7.76 12.91 24.89
C ARG A 32 -6.89 11.74 24.46
N TYR A 33 -5.78 12.03 23.77
CA TYR A 33 -4.79 11.05 23.30
C TYR A 33 -5.29 10.09 22.21
N LEU A 34 -6.30 10.47 21.43
CA LEU A 34 -6.80 9.66 20.30
C LEU A 34 -5.66 9.18 19.37
N ASP A 35 -4.68 10.04 19.08
CA ASP A 35 -3.55 9.69 18.21
C ASP A 35 -2.68 8.57 18.80
N LEU A 36 -2.44 8.59 20.12
CA LEU A 36 -1.67 7.55 20.80
C LEU A 36 -2.41 6.21 20.79
N VAL A 37 -3.71 6.25 21.08
CA VAL A 37 -4.58 5.05 21.04
C VAL A 37 -4.61 4.46 19.63
N THR A 38 -4.66 5.31 18.60
CA THR A 38 -4.70 4.87 17.21
C THR A 38 -3.36 4.27 16.78
N ALA A 39 -2.23 4.86 17.18
CA ALA A 39 -0.90 4.32 16.88
C ALA A 39 -0.64 2.95 17.54
N GLU A 40 -1.15 2.74 18.76
CA GLU A 40 -1.06 1.45 19.45
C GLU A 40 -1.96 0.40 18.77
N ALA A 41 -3.23 0.72 18.55
CA ALA A 41 -4.18 -0.18 17.89
C ALA A 41 -3.72 -0.56 16.47
N ASP A 42 -3.10 0.38 15.75
CA ASP A 42 -2.54 0.12 14.44
C ASP A 42 -1.38 -0.89 14.51
N ARG A 43 -0.41 -0.67 15.40
CA ARG A 43 0.73 -1.59 15.59
C ARG A 43 0.27 -3.00 15.91
N GLU A 44 -0.71 -3.12 16.81
CA GLU A 44 -1.30 -4.41 17.18
C GLU A 44 -2.01 -5.08 16.00
N THR A 45 -2.73 -4.29 15.20
CA THR A 45 -3.46 -4.78 14.04
C THR A 45 -2.50 -5.28 12.96
N TRP A 46 -1.49 -4.49 12.58
CA TRP A 46 -0.55 -4.89 11.53
C TRP A 46 0.38 -6.04 11.92
N ALA A 47 0.64 -6.23 13.22
CA ALA A 47 1.34 -7.42 13.70
C ALA A 47 0.60 -8.73 13.35
N GLN A 48 -0.72 -8.66 13.11
CA GLN A 48 -1.56 -9.80 12.74
C GLN A 48 -1.83 -9.89 11.23
N VAL A 49 -1.32 -8.95 10.42
CA VAL A 49 -1.60 -8.87 8.98
C VAL A 49 -0.39 -9.31 8.16
N ASP A 50 -0.52 -10.43 7.46
CA ASP A 50 0.43 -10.84 6.43
C ASP A 50 0.05 -10.20 5.08
N CYS A 51 0.84 -9.23 4.63
CA CYS A 51 0.62 -8.55 3.36
C CYS A 51 0.86 -9.45 2.13
N LEU A 52 1.67 -10.50 2.28
CA LEU A 52 1.97 -11.47 1.21
C LEU A 52 0.84 -12.51 1.05
N ALA A 53 -0.08 -12.61 2.02
CA ALA A 53 -1.23 -13.51 1.90
C ALA A 53 -2.14 -13.16 0.71
N CYS A 54 -2.24 -11.88 0.33
CA CYS A 54 -3.08 -11.45 -0.79
C CYS A 54 -2.38 -10.55 -1.83
N SER A 55 -1.31 -9.84 -1.44
CA SER A 55 -0.65 -8.80 -2.24
C SER A 55 -1.60 -7.77 -2.89
N ASN A 56 -2.82 -7.59 -2.38
CA ASN A 56 -3.83 -6.74 -3.03
C ASN A 56 -3.34 -5.31 -3.24
N CYS A 57 -2.67 -4.72 -2.25
CA CYS A 57 -2.07 -3.39 -2.37
C CYS A 57 -1.04 -3.35 -3.51
N CYS A 58 -0.12 -4.32 -3.58
CA CYS A 58 0.88 -4.40 -4.66
C CYS A 58 0.26 -4.67 -6.05
N ARG A 59 -0.94 -5.27 -6.10
CA ARG A 59 -1.66 -5.58 -7.34
C ARG A 59 -2.40 -4.39 -7.93
N VAL A 60 -2.78 -3.40 -7.12
CA VAL A 60 -3.65 -2.29 -7.55
C VAL A 60 -3.04 -0.91 -7.32
N MET A 61 -1.99 -0.81 -6.50
CA MET A 61 -1.28 0.43 -6.20
C MET A 61 0.05 0.47 -6.94
N THR A 62 0.56 1.68 -7.12
CA THR A 62 1.88 1.94 -7.71
C THR A 62 2.69 2.76 -6.71
N PRO A 63 3.94 2.38 -6.42
CA PRO A 63 4.78 3.17 -5.54
C PRO A 63 5.36 4.38 -6.26
N THR A 64 5.67 5.41 -5.47
CA THR A 64 6.55 6.48 -5.93
C THR A 64 8.01 6.05 -5.83
N TYR A 65 8.80 6.32 -6.88
CA TYR A 65 10.23 6.03 -6.92
C TYR A 65 11.05 7.29 -6.64
N THR A 66 11.78 7.31 -5.53
CA THR A 66 12.71 8.40 -5.22
C THR A 66 13.99 8.28 -6.05
N PRO A 67 14.78 9.36 -6.22
CA PRO A 67 16.11 9.27 -6.86
C PRO A 67 17.03 8.23 -6.20
N ARG A 68 16.90 8.04 -4.88
CA ARG A 68 17.64 7.03 -4.12
C ARG A 68 17.17 5.61 -4.43
N ASP A 69 15.87 5.40 -4.63
CA ASP A 69 15.33 4.11 -5.08
C ASP A 69 15.84 3.78 -6.47
N LEU A 70 15.70 4.72 -7.41
CA LEU A 70 16.13 4.54 -8.80
C LEU A 70 17.59 4.10 -8.89
N LYS A 71 18.49 4.76 -8.15
CA LYS A 71 19.92 4.41 -8.11
C LYS A 71 20.16 3.00 -7.55
N ARG A 72 19.54 2.65 -6.42
CA ARG A 72 19.75 1.33 -5.78
C ARG A 72 19.19 0.19 -6.63
N ILE A 73 17.98 0.37 -7.15
CA ILE A 73 17.29 -0.65 -7.93
C ILE A 73 17.96 -0.84 -9.30
N SER A 74 18.33 0.25 -9.99
CA SER A 74 18.98 0.13 -11.31
C SER A 74 20.33 -0.59 -11.22
N VAL A 75 21.12 -0.31 -10.17
CA VAL A 75 22.39 -1.02 -9.90
C VAL A 75 22.14 -2.50 -9.65
N HIS A 76 21.16 -2.86 -8.83
CA HIS A 76 20.80 -4.26 -8.57
C HIS A 76 20.40 -5.01 -9.86
N LEU A 77 19.76 -4.31 -10.80
CA LEU A 77 19.33 -4.88 -12.08
C LEU A 77 20.39 -4.77 -13.18
N GLY A 78 21.59 -4.25 -12.89
CA GLY A 78 22.67 -4.12 -13.86
C GLY A 78 22.36 -3.14 -15.01
N MET A 79 21.57 -2.09 -14.75
CA MET A 79 21.19 -1.09 -15.77
C MET A 79 21.34 0.35 -15.29
N THR A 80 21.34 1.29 -16.24
CA THR A 80 21.36 2.71 -15.91
C THR A 80 20.01 3.17 -15.38
N VAL A 81 20.01 4.26 -14.60
CA VAL A 81 18.78 4.88 -14.08
C VAL A 81 17.85 5.32 -15.22
N ASP A 82 18.41 5.83 -16.32
CA ASP A 82 17.59 6.32 -17.44
C ASP A 82 16.98 5.15 -18.22
N ALA A 83 17.71 4.04 -18.40
CA ALA A 83 17.13 2.81 -18.94
C ALA A 83 16.00 2.26 -18.05
N PHE A 84 16.16 2.33 -16.72
CA PHE A 84 15.13 1.91 -15.77
C PHE A 84 13.85 2.75 -15.92
N LYS A 85 14.00 4.09 -15.93
CA LYS A 85 12.87 5.02 -16.10
C LYS A 85 12.18 4.77 -17.43
N GLU A 86 12.92 4.70 -18.52
CA GLU A 86 12.36 4.52 -19.85
C GLU A 86 11.54 3.22 -19.94
N LYS A 87 12.11 2.13 -19.41
CA LYS A 87 11.51 0.80 -19.47
C LYS A 87 10.23 0.67 -18.63
N TRP A 88 10.19 1.26 -17.44
CA TRP A 88 9.15 0.94 -16.46
C TRP A 88 8.39 2.11 -15.87
N LEU A 89 8.89 3.35 -15.96
CA LEU A 89 8.34 4.48 -15.24
C LEU A 89 7.85 5.61 -16.15
N TYR A 90 6.89 6.37 -15.64
CA TYR A 90 6.48 7.66 -16.20
C TYR A 90 6.46 8.72 -15.10
N LYS A 91 6.51 10.00 -15.49
CA LYS A 91 6.26 11.10 -14.55
C LYS A 91 4.78 11.42 -14.50
N ASP A 92 4.20 11.42 -13.30
CA ASP A 92 2.82 11.83 -13.09
C ASP A 92 2.67 13.37 -13.17
N ARG A 93 1.47 13.88 -12.90
CA ARG A 93 1.18 15.33 -12.93
C ARG A 93 1.94 16.12 -11.85
N LYS A 94 2.38 15.47 -10.78
CA LYS A 94 3.18 16.08 -9.71
C LYS A 94 4.68 15.97 -9.97
N GLY A 95 5.08 15.33 -11.07
CA GLY A 95 6.48 15.11 -11.44
C GLY A 95 7.12 13.92 -10.72
N GLU A 96 6.32 13.09 -10.05
CA GLU A 96 6.75 11.89 -9.35
C GLU A 96 6.90 10.72 -10.32
N TRP A 97 7.88 9.86 -10.08
CA TRP A 97 8.11 8.68 -10.91
C TRP A 97 7.22 7.53 -10.45
N MET A 98 6.34 7.07 -11.33
CA MET A 98 5.35 6.02 -11.08
C MET A 98 5.51 4.86 -12.06
N ASN A 99 5.10 3.64 -11.70
CA ASN A 99 5.08 2.51 -12.65
C ASN A 99 4.12 2.75 -13.80
N ARG A 100 4.55 2.45 -15.03
CA ARG A 100 3.69 2.43 -16.23
C ARG A 100 2.61 1.34 -16.20
N SER A 101 2.83 0.25 -15.46
CA SER A 101 1.89 -0.87 -15.37
C SER A 101 1.57 -1.23 -13.92
N THR A 102 0.34 -1.71 -13.75
CA THR A 102 -0.18 -2.24 -12.48
C THR A 102 -0.84 -3.59 -12.78
N PRO A 103 -0.44 -4.70 -12.12
CA PRO A 103 0.59 -4.79 -11.07
C PRO A 103 2.00 -4.39 -11.50
N CYS A 104 2.84 -4.02 -10.53
CA CYS A 104 4.24 -3.68 -10.76
C CYS A 104 5.00 -4.86 -11.42
N GLN A 105 5.93 -4.54 -12.31
CA GLN A 105 6.81 -5.48 -13.03
C GLN A 105 7.60 -6.46 -12.13
N PHE A 106 7.76 -6.14 -10.84
CA PHE A 106 8.49 -6.98 -9.89
C PHE A 106 7.59 -7.89 -9.08
N LEU A 107 6.27 -7.72 -9.11
CA LEU A 107 5.36 -8.58 -8.35
C LEU A 107 5.20 -9.93 -9.03
N ASP A 108 5.60 -11.01 -8.36
CA ASP A 108 5.24 -12.36 -8.75
C ASP A 108 3.83 -12.69 -8.26
N LEU A 109 2.90 -12.86 -9.20
CA LEU A 109 1.49 -13.11 -8.90
C LEU A 109 1.22 -14.53 -8.37
N ARG A 110 2.18 -15.45 -8.48
CA ARG A 110 2.08 -16.82 -7.96
C ARG A 110 2.47 -16.88 -6.49
N THR A 111 3.53 -16.16 -6.11
CA THR A 111 4.06 -16.15 -4.74
C THR A 111 3.61 -14.94 -3.92
N ASN A 112 2.93 -13.97 -4.55
CA ASN A 112 2.58 -12.67 -3.97
C ASN A 112 3.77 -11.83 -3.52
N MET A 113 5.00 -12.23 -3.85
CA MET A 113 6.21 -11.58 -3.40
C MET A 113 6.86 -10.79 -4.53
N CYS A 114 7.53 -9.69 -4.17
CA CYS A 114 8.30 -8.90 -5.10
C CYS A 114 9.66 -9.56 -5.38
N SER A 115 10.08 -9.65 -6.63
CA SER A 115 11.41 -10.19 -7.00
C SER A 115 12.56 -9.34 -6.45
N ILE A 116 12.30 -8.07 -6.16
CA ILE A 116 13.25 -7.14 -5.52
C ILE A 116 12.85 -6.79 -4.08
N TYR A 117 12.13 -7.67 -3.37
CA TYR A 117 11.55 -7.37 -2.05
C TYR A 117 12.52 -6.70 -1.05
N PRO A 118 13.80 -7.12 -0.91
CA PRO A 118 14.74 -6.51 0.04
C PRO A 118 15.16 -5.07 -0.32
N ILE A 119 15.09 -4.70 -1.60
CA ILE A 119 15.50 -3.39 -2.12
C ILE A 119 14.34 -2.64 -2.78
N ARG A 120 13.09 -3.02 -2.45
CA ARG A 120 11.87 -2.40 -2.95
C ARG A 120 11.86 -0.88 -2.67
N PRO A 121 11.10 -0.08 -3.43
CA PRO A 121 11.01 1.36 -3.21
C PRO A 121 10.68 1.68 -1.75
N ALA A 122 11.20 2.80 -1.24
CA ALA A 122 10.93 3.26 0.13
C ALA A 122 9.42 3.32 0.41
N ASP A 123 8.63 3.68 -0.59
CA ASP A 123 7.18 3.69 -0.52
C ASP A 123 6.61 2.27 -0.24
N CYS A 124 6.99 1.27 -1.03
CA CYS A 124 6.61 -0.13 -0.75
C CYS A 124 7.16 -0.69 0.57
N ALA A 125 8.30 -0.19 1.04
CA ALA A 125 8.91 -0.63 2.29
C ALA A 125 8.25 0.01 3.52
N GLY A 126 7.79 1.24 3.38
CA GLY A 126 7.16 2.03 4.44
C GLY A 126 5.66 1.79 4.61
N PHE A 127 5.00 1.10 3.68
CA PHE A 127 3.59 0.74 3.80
C PHE A 127 3.34 -0.02 5.12
N PRO A 128 2.37 0.39 5.96
CA PRO A 128 1.19 1.25 5.68
C PRO A 128 1.37 2.78 5.82
N HIS A 129 2.58 3.29 5.99
CA HIS A 129 2.94 4.73 6.06
C HIS A 129 2.44 5.49 7.29
N LEU A 130 2.63 4.92 8.48
CA LEU A 130 2.21 5.52 9.75
C LEU A 130 3.38 6.08 10.56
#